data_AF-A0A4R5E1R8-F1
#
_entry.id   AF-A0A4R5E1R8-F1
#
_cell.length_a   1.000
_cell.length_b   1.000
_cell.length_c   1.000
_cell.angle_alpha   90.00
_cell.angle_beta   90.00
_cell.angle_gamma   90.00
#
_symmetry.space_group_name_H-M   'P 1'
#
loop_
_entity.id
_entity.type
_entity.pdbx_description
1 polymer ?
#
loop_
_entity_poly.entity_id
_entity_poly.type
_entity_poly.pdbx_seq_one_letter_code
_entity_poly.pdbx_strand_id
1 'polypeptide(L)'
;MAAFAAEAGLSITVCHFPPGTSKWNKIEHRLFSHITMNWRGRPLTSHQVVVNTIASTRTRTGLRVEAELDTGSYPTGVAVSKAHLQSLPIERHDRHGDWNYTIRPQTADTGGGVVGTAGMRTRVQALALLSDPRLTGMTRRELDDLAARLAPAQAAQAEERLFRQRGGRRRKAKGAHGRPLLTDADRVLITVVYLRQVCSQKVLCELLAINPMTIGQAVRQTRKLIDQHRVTLTTTSLGFATVQDLHNYLQDGTTVGRPPLPEALSDPALTGMSHHDLQQLIERLALPHAAVIEKRRHHQRGGDRTPGTRRGVFKQKLPDTERILATVLHQRRLCTREVLAEAFSVSRGTISNAIAEVAPLLDNAAITIEPADTRFRTATDMIASTTSGSETTGADQPPC
;
A
#
# COMPACT_ATOMS: atom_id res chain seq x y z
N MET A 1 2.26 -19.56 15.77
CA MET A 1 1.30 -19.99 16.80
C MET A 1 0.20 -20.88 16.25
N ALA A 2 -0.62 -20.45 15.28
CA ALA A 2 -1.68 -21.33 14.73
C ALA A 2 -1.13 -22.66 14.15
N ALA A 3 -0.04 -22.62 13.38
CA ALA A 3 0.63 -23.83 12.91
C ALA A 3 1.09 -24.75 14.06
N PHE A 4 1.63 -24.17 15.13
CA PHE A 4 2.06 -24.93 16.32
C PHE A 4 0.87 -25.51 17.09
N ALA A 5 -0.25 -24.79 17.24
CA ALA A 5 -1.46 -25.32 17.85
C ALA A 5 -1.97 -26.55 17.09
N ALA A 6 -1.98 -26.48 15.75
CA ALA A 6 -2.36 -27.59 14.89
C ALA A 6 -1.38 -28.78 15.01
N GLU A 7 -0.08 -28.52 14.93
CA GLU A 7 0.98 -29.55 15.02
C GLU A 7 0.98 -30.26 16.38
N ALA A 8 0.86 -29.50 17.47
CA ALA A 8 0.84 -30.06 18.81
C ALA A 8 -0.52 -30.68 19.19
N GLY A 9 -1.58 -30.41 18.41
CA GLY A 9 -2.95 -30.77 18.77
C GLY A 9 -3.48 -30.05 20.03
N LEU A 10 -2.85 -28.92 20.42
CA LEU A 10 -3.15 -28.20 21.65
C LEU A 10 -3.90 -26.90 21.38
N SER A 11 -4.92 -26.62 22.19
CA SER A 11 -5.51 -25.28 22.26
C SER A 11 -4.57 -24.33 23.01
N ILE A 12 -4.24 -23.20 22.38
CA ILE A 12 -3.31 -22.22 22.97
C ILE A 12 -4.09 -20.99 23.37
N THR A 13 -4.18 -20.74 24.68
CA THR A 13 -4.78 -19.51 25.21
C THR A 13 -3.71 -18.45 25.40
N VAL A 14 -3.92 -17.27 24.80
CA VAL A 14 -3.07 -16.09 24.96
C VAL A 14 -3.83 -15.08 25.80
N CYS A 15 -3.25 -14.70 26.94
CA CYS A 15 -3.75 -13.64 27.79
C CYS A 15 -2.71 -12.54 27.88
N HIS A 16 -3.05 -11.33 27.43
CA HIS A 16 -2.12 -10.20 27.52
C HIS A 16 -2.31 -9.44 28.83
N PHE A 17 -1.20 -9.02 29.41
CA PHE A 17 -1.21 -8.05 30.50
C PHE A 17 -1.59 -6.66 29.97
N PRO A 18 -2.26 -5.80 30.77
CA PRO A 18 -2.51 -4.41 30.39
C PRO A 18 -1.22 -3.66 30.02
N PRO A 19 -1.27 -2.70 29.08
CA PRO A 19 -0.11 -1.87 28.73
C PRO A 19 0.59 -1.29 29.96
N GLY A 20 1.92 -1.33 29.97
CA GLY A 20 2.73 -0.80 31.09
C GLY A 20 2.92 -1.73 32.28
N THR A 21 2.33 -2.93 32.27
CA THR A 21 2.46 -3.89 33.38
C THR A 21 3.44 -5.04 33.12
N SER A 22 4.17 -5.02 32.00
CA SER A 22 5.18 -6.05 31.66
C SER A 22 6.26 -6.21 32.74
N LYS A 23 6.64 -5.12 33.40
CA LYS A 23 7.58 -5.10 34.53
C LYS A 23 7.16 -5.99 35.72
N TRP A 24 5.86 -6.26 35.85
CA TRP A 24 5.29 -7.09 36.91
C TRP A 24 5.06 -8.54 36.46
N ASN A 25 5.47 -8.89 35.24
CA ASN A 25 5.35 -10.25 34.74
C ASN A 25 6.17 -11.20 35.61
N LYS A 26 5.52 -12.26 36.11
CA LYS A 26 6.17 -13.29 36.93
C LYS A 26 7.37 -13.92 36.23
N ILE A 27 7.38 -13.99 34.89
CA ILE A 27 8.54 -14.49 34.12
C ILE A 27 9.77 -13.59 34.33
N GLU A 28 9.60 -12.26 34.34
CA GLU A 28 10.70 -11.34 34.63
C GLU A 28 11.30 -11.57 36.02
N HIS A 29 10.46 -11.75 37.03
CA HIS A 29 10.92 -11.94 38.40
C HIS A 29 11.41 -13.35 38.72
N ARG A 30 10.84 -14.39 38.11
CA ARG A 30 11.12 -15.80 38.45
C ARG A 30 12.06 -16.52 37.50
N LEU A 31 12.29 -15.99 36.29
CA LEU A 31 13.19 -16.58 35.31
C LEU A 31 14.33 -15.63 34.98
N PHE A 32 14.01 -14.42 34.49
CA PHE A 32 15.03 -13.50 33.99
C PHE A 32 15.95 -12.96 35.09
N SER A 33 15.47 -12.82 36.33
CA SER A 33 16.31 -12.44 37.49
C SER A 33 17.44 -13.46 37.73
N HIS A 34 17.13 -14.76 37.69
CA HIS A 34 18.11 -15.84 37.88
C HIS A 34 19.08 -15.96 36.71
N ILE A 35 18.58 -15.81 35.47
CA ILE A 35 19.44 -15.75 34.27
C ILE A 35 20.44 -14.59 34.39
N THR A 36 19.96 -13.41 34.79
CA THR A 36 20.80 -12.21 34.97
C THR A 36 21.88 -12.44 36.02
N MET A 37 21.55 -13.07 37.14
CA MET A 37 22.55 -13.45 38.16
C MET A 37 23.60 -14.41 37.61
N ASN A 38 23.20 -15.40 36.82
CA ASN A 38 24.13 -16.33 36.16
C ASN A 38 25.03 -15.66 35.12
N TRP A 39 24.57 -14.57 34.50
CA TRP A 39 25.36 -13.78 33.54
C TRP A 39 26.35 -12.84 34.21
N ARG A 40 26.17 -12.54 35.51
CA ARG A 40 26.96 -11.53 36.22
C ARG A 40 28.45 -11.86 36.15
N GLY A 41 29.24 -10.90 35.65
CA GLY A 41 30.69 -11.04 35.53
C GLY A 41 31.17 -11.97 34.40
N ARG A 42 30.25 -12.49 33.57
CA ARG A 42 30.60 -13.36 32.44
C ARG A 42 30.55 -12.58 31.12
N PRO A 43 31.63 -12.54 30.33
CA PRO A 43 31.62 -11.91 29.03
C PRO A 43 30.82 -12.76 28.03
N LEU A 44 29.71 -12.22 27.52
CA LEU A 44 28.83 -12.87 26.55
C LEU A 44 29.38 -12.73 25.12
N THR A 45 30.44 -13.49 24.82
CA THR A 45 31.23 -13.32 23.60
C THR A 45 30.69 -14.02 22.35
N SER A 46 29.81 -15.01 22.51
CA SER A 46 29.20 -15.76 21.41
C SER A 46 27.78 -16.22 21.74
N HIS A 47 26.98 -16.58 20.72
CA HIS A 47 25.65 -17.16 20.92
C HIS A 47 25.71 -18.43 21.77
N GLN A 48 26.73 -19.28 21.58
CA GLN A 48 26.92 -20.48 22.38
C GLN A 48 27.11 -20.16 23.86
N VAL A 49 27.93 -19.15 24.18
CA VAL A 49 28.14 -18.71 25.57
C VAL A 49 26.84 -18.19 26.16
N VAL A 50 26.07 -17.41 25.40
CA VAL A 50 24.76 -16.92 25.84
C VAL A 50 23.81 -18.10 26.14
N VAL A 51 23.61 -19.01 25.18
CA VAL A 51 22.70 -20.17 25.31
C VAL A 51 23.11 -21.05 26.50
N ASN A 52 24.38 -21.43 26.59
CA ASN A 52 24.89 -22.27 27.68
C ASN A 52 24.70 -21.60 29.04
N THR A 53 24.92 -20.29 29.13
CA THR A 53 24.77 -19.58 30.40
C THR A 53 23.30 -19.49 30.82
N ILE A 54 22.37 -19.27 29.87
CA ILE A 54 20.93 -19.35 30.15
C ILE A 54 20.55 -20.76 30.64
N ALA A 55 20.90 -21.80 29.88
CA ALA A 55 20.57 -23.19 30.18
C ALA A 55 21.17 -23.70 31.51
N SER A 56 22.27 -23.09 31.96
CA SER A 56 22.87 -23.39 33.27
C SER A 56 22.07 -22.86 34.47
N THR A 57 20.99 -22.11 34.25
CA THR A 57 20.18 -21.50 35.31
C THR A 57 19.38 -22.54 36.09
N ARG A 58 19.75 -22.68 37.37
CA ARG A 58 19.11 -23.56 38.34
C ARG A 58 18.92 -22.84 39.68
N THR A 59 17.84 -23.17 40.39
CA THR A 59 17.59 -22.65 41.75
C THR A 59 17.39 -23.79 42.74
N ARG A 60 17.67 -23.54 44.02
CA ARG A 60 17.40 -24.49 45.11
C ARG A 60 15.94 -24.93 45.18
N THR A 61 15.02 -24.08 44.76
CA THR A 61 13.57 -24.34 44.73
C THR A 61 13.12 -25.09 43.45
N GLY A 62 14.05 -25.56 42.63
CA GLY A 62 13.77 -26.49 41.53
C GLY A 62 13.62 -25.88 40.12
N LEU A 63 13.85 -24.57 39.93
CA LEU A 63 13.87 -24.00 38.57
C LEU A 63 14.94 -24.69 37.72
N ARG A 64 14.57 -25.12 36.51
CA ARG A 64 15.49 -25.58 35.47
C ARG A 64 15.13 -24.83 34.19
N VAL A 65 16.16 -24.38 33.48
CA VAL A 65 15.99 -23.60 32.25
C VAL A 65 16.61 -24.35 31.09
N GLU A 66 15.84 -24.52 30.02
CA GLU A 66 16.33 -24.98 28.73
C GLU A 66 16.39 -23.79 27.78
N ALA A 67 17.42 -23.74 26.95
CA ALA A 67 17.62 -22.67 26.00
C ALA A 67 18.25 -23.23 24.73
N GLU A 68 17.76 -22.75 23.59
CA GLU A 68 18.24 -23.12 22.27
C GLU A 68 18.43 -21.86 21.43
N LEU A 69 19.38 -21.90 20.49
CA LEU A 69 19.54 -20.84 19.51
C LEU A 69 18.52 -21.04 18.39
N ASP A 70 17.53 -20.15 18.31
CA ASP A 70 16.67 -20.05 17.14
C ASP A 70 17.49 -19.49 15.94
N THR A 71 17.72 -20.35 14.95
CA THR A 71 18.40 -20.00 13.70
C THR A 71 17.43 -19.57 12.59
N GLY A 72 16.14 -19.50 12.91
CA GLY A 72 15.09 -19.05 12.03
C GLY A 72 15.33 -17.63 11.51
N SER A 73 14.93 -17.41 10.26
CA SER A 73 14.98 -16.08 9.64
C SER A 73 13.60 -15.44 9.69
N TYR A 74 13.48 -14.35 10.45
CA TYR A 74 12.24 -13.58 10.62
C TYR A 74 12.38 -12.22 9.95
N PRO A 75 12.10 -12.11 8.63
CA PRO A 75 12.28 -10.86 7.94
C PRO A 75 11.23 -9.84 8.40
N THR A 76 11.69 -8.64 8.73
CA THR A 76 10.79 -7.53 9.12
C THR A 76 10.11 -6.95 7.89
N GLY A 77 8.86 -6.52 8.03
CA GLY A 77 8.14 -5.78 6.99
C GLY A 77 7.10 -6.60 6.22
N VAL A 78 6.90 -7.86 6.61
CA VAL A 78 5.87 -8.74 6.05
C VAL A 78 4.50 -8.14 6.35
N ALA A 79 3.64 -8.04 5.34
CA ALA A 79 2.26 -7.67 5.54
C ALA A 79 1.42 -8.93 5.79
N VAL A 80 0.56 -8.88 6.81
CA VAL A 80 -0.46 -9.90 7.03
C VAL A 80 -1.81 -9.27 6.66
N SER A 81 -2.53 -9.89 5.72
CA SER A 81 -3.82 -9.36 5.28
C SER A 81 -4.88 -9.56 6.37
N LYS A 82 -5.91 -8.70 6.40
CA LYS A 82 -7.04 -8.85 7.31
C LYS A 82 -7.77 -10.18 7.09
N ALA A 83 -7.97 -10.55 5.82
CA ALA A 83 -8.59 -11.82 5.45
C ALA A 83 -7.79 -13.02 5.98
N HIS A 84 -6.45 -12.98 5.87
CA HIS A 84 -5.61 -14.03 6.43
C HIS A 84 -5.68 -14.08 7.96
N LEU A 85 -5.70 -12.92 8.65
CA LEU A 85 -5.90 -12.91 10.10
C LEU A 85 -7.27 -13.45 10.51
N GLN A 86 -8.31 -13.15 9.74
CA GLN A 86 -9.67 -13.64 9.97
C GLN A 86 -9.82 -15.14 9.69
N SER A 87 -9.01 -15.70 8.79
CA SER A 87 -9.02 -17.14 8.51
C SER A 87 -8.30 -17.98 9.56
N LEU A 88 -7.65 -17.36 10.54
CA LEU A 88 -6.99 -18.10 11.63
C LEU A 88 -8.03 -18.62 12.63
N PRO A 89 -7.82 -19.80 13.23
CA PRO A 89 -8.74 -20.39 14.22
C PRO A 89 -8.65 -19.69 15.58
N ILE A 90 -8.94 -18.40 15.63
CA ILE A 90 -8.83 -17.54 16.82
C ILE A 90 -10.23 -17.29 17.39
N GLU A 91 -10.48 -17.82 18.58
CA GLU A 91 -11.66 -17.58 19.38
C GLU A 91 -11.35 -16.48 20.42
N ARG A 92 -11.98 -15.32 20.28
CA ARG A 92 -11.81 -14.21 21.23
C ARG A 92 -12.60 -14.49 22.49
N HIS A 93 -12.04 -14.15 23.66
CA HIS A 93 -12.74 -14.32 24.94
C HIS A 93 -13.80 -13.23 25.14
N ASP A 94 -14.88 -13.56 25.85
CA ASP A 94 -15.96 -12.60 26.18
C ASP A 94 -15.44 -11.37 26.93
N ARG A 95 -14.47 -11.58 27.81
CA ARG A 95 -13.83 -10.52 28.59
C ARG A 95 -12.45 -10.18 28.02
N HIS A 96 -12.29 -8.92 27.62
CA HIS A 96 -11.06 -8.42 26.99
C HIS A 96 -10.67 -9.18 25.71
N GLY A 97 -11.63 -9.56 24.86
CA GLY A 97 -11.39 -10.32 23.62
C GLY A 97 -10.50 -9.63 22.57
N ASP A 98 -10.21 -8.34 22.74
CA ASP A 98 -9.17 -7.63 21.98
C ASP A 98 -7.76 -8.09 22.34
N TRP A 99 -7.58 -8.60 23.55
CA TRP A 99 -6.31 -8.98 24.15
C TRP A 99 -6.24 -10.48 24.44
N ASN A 100 -7.35 -11.09 24.82
CA ASN A 100 -7.40 -12.47 25.27
C ASN A 100 -8.12 -13.33 24.25
N TYR A 101 -7.46 -14.39 23.80
CA TYR A 101 -7.99 -15.26 22.76
C TYR A 101 -7.40 -16.67 22.86
N THR A 102 -8.17 -17.63 22.37
CA THR A 102 -7.76 -19.03 22.24
C THR A 102 -7.55 -19.36 20.77
N ILE A 103 -6.39 -19.91 20.44
CA ILE A 103 -6.12 -20.48 19.13
C ILE A 103 -6.42 -21.98 19.21
N ARG A 104 -7.44 -22.43 18.45
CA ARG A 104 -7.83 -23.85 18.43
C ARG A 104 -6.91 -24.65 17.50
N PRO A 105 -6.64 -25.93 17.82
CA PRO A 105 -5.97 -26.83 16.89
C PRO A 105 -6.93 -27.13 15.75
N GLN A 106 -6.72 -26.51 14.59
CA GLN A 106 -7.45 -26.86 13.38
C GLN A 106 -6.47 -27.60 12.48
N THR A 107 -6.78 -28.85 12.15
CA THR A 107 -6.06 -29.59 11.11
C THR A 107 -6.17 -28.79 9.83
N ALA A 108 -5.05 -28.21 9.41
CA ALA A 108 -4.99 -27.51 8.13
C ALA A 108 -5.20 -28.56 7.04
N ASP A 109 -6.40 -28.65 6.49
CA ASP A 109 -6.59 -29.32 5.21
C ASP A 109 -5.72 -28.56 4.19
N THR A 110 -4.70 -29.30 3.72
CA THR A 110 -3.79 -29.02 2.61
C THR A 110 -3.22 -27.60 2.46
N GLY A 111 -1.94 -27.43 2.85
CA GLY A 111 -1.07 -26.36 2.33
C GLY A 111 -0.10 -25.70 3.31
N GLY A 112 -0.06 -26.15 4.57
CA GLY A 112 0.73 -25.56 5.66
C GLY A 112 2.25 -25.78 5.58
N GLY A 113 2.89 -25.52 4.44
CA GLY A 113 4.33 -25.23 4.46
C GLY A 113 4.55 -23.96 5.29
N VAL A 114 5.49 -24.00 6.24
CA VAL A 114 5.94 -22.88 7.09
C VAL A 114 5.59 -21.53 6.45
N VAL A 115 4.69 -20.75 7.05
CA VAL A 115 4.12 -19.50 6.49
C VAL A 115 5.19 -18.56 5.88
N GLY A 116 6.43 -18.63 6.37
CA GLY A 116 7.59 -17.96 5.79
C GLY A 116 8.05 -18.45 4.41
N THR A 117 8.04 -19.75 4.11
CA THR A 117 8.54 -20.33 2.85
C THR A 117 7.53 -20.22 1.71
N ALA A 118 6.23 -20.38 2.00
CA ALA A 118 5.16 -20.14 1.02
C ALA A 118 5.13 -18.66 0.61
N GLY A 119 5.09 -17.74 1.59
CA GLY A 119 5.13 -16.30 1.32
C GLY A 119 6.42 -15.82 0.64
N MET A 120 7.56 -16.48 0.89
CA MET A 120 8.80 -16.23 0.17
C MET A 120 8.71 -16.67 -1.31
N ARG A 121 8.20 -17.88 -1.58
CA ARG A 121 8.02 -18.37 -2.96
C ARG A 121 7.08 -17.49 -3.77
N THR A 122 5.93 -17.11 -3.20
CA THR A 122 4.99 -16.18 -3.83
C THR A 122 5.64 -14.83 -4.15
N ARG A 123 6.48 -14.31 -3.24
CA ARG A 123 7.19 -13.04 -3.46
C ARG A 123 8.22 -13.13 -4.58
N VAL A 124 8.99 -14.21 -4.65
CA VAL A 124 9.96 -14.42 -5.74
C VAL A 124 9.25 -14.48 -7.09
N GLN A 125 8.12 -15.19 -7.17
CA GLN A 125 7.30 -15.23 -8.39
C GLN A 125 6.74 -13.85 -8.75
N ALA A 126 6.22 -13.10 -7.77
CA ALA A 126 5.74 -11.75 -7.97
C ALA A 126 6.83 -10.80 -8.49
N LEU A 127 8.05 -10.86 -7.93
CA LEU A 127 9.19 -10.08 -8.42
C LEU A 127 9.58 -10.47 -9.85
N ALA A 128 9.55 -11.77 -10.17
CA ALA A 128 9.79 -12.25 -11.54
C ALA A 128 8.73 -11.71 -12.53
N LEU A 129 7.46 -11.66 -12.14
CA LEU A 129 6.39 -11.05 -12.95
C LEU A 129 6.61 -9.56 -13.17
N LEU A 130 6.98 -8.83 -12.11
CA LEU A 130 7.25 -7.39 -12.21
C LEU A 130 8.45 -7.07 -13.11
N SER A 131 9.38 -8.01 -13.28
CA SER A 131 10.56 -7.85 -14.16
C SER A 131 10.25 -7.93 -15.67
N ASP A 132 8.99 -8.18 -16.06
CA ASP A 132 8.58 -8.24 -17.46
C ASP A 132 8.89 -6.92 -18.20
N PRO A 133 9.56 -6.96 -19.38
CA PRO A 133 9.91 -5.78 -20.16
C PRO A 133 8.72 -4.89 -20.54
N ARG A 134 7.51 -5.43 -20.68
CA ARG A 134 6.29 -4.64 -20.93
C ARG A 134 5.99 -3.71 -19.75
N LEU A 135 6.28 -4.14 -18.53
CA LEU A 135 6.06 -3.37 -17.30
C LEU A 135 7.24 -2.44 -16.98
N THR A 136 8.48 -2.91 -17.14
CA THR A 136 9.69 -2.15 -16.79
C THR A 136 10.18 -1.22 -17.90
N GLY A 137 9.84 -1.52 -19.16
CA GLY A 137 10.28 -0.76 -20.34
C GLY A 137 11.75 -0.96 -20.64
N MET A 138 12.34 -1.99 -20.04
CA MET A 138 13.75 -2.37 -20.12
C MET A 138 13.81 -3.88 -20.32
N THR A 139 14.80 -4.34 -21.05
CA THR A 139 15.16 -5.76 -21.05
C THR A 139 15.64 -6.17 -19.65
N ARG A 140 15.60 -7.46 -19.35
CA ARG A 140 16.13 -7.98 -18.06
C ARG A 140 17.59 -7.59 -17.86
N ARG A 141 18.40 -7.63 -18.93
CA ARG A 141 19.80 -7.22 -18.90
C ARG A 141 19.96 -5.74 -18.54
N GLU A 142 19.19 -4.85 -19.16
CA GLU A 142 19.25 -3.41 -18.84
C GLU A 142 18.83 -3.12 -17.39
N LEU A 143 17.84 -3.86 -16.88
CA LEU A 143 17.42 -3.76 -15.49
C LEU A 143 18.52 -4.25 -14.54
N ASP A 144 19.18 -5.36 -14.85
CA ASP A 144 20.31 -5.89 -14.08
C ASP A 144 21.51 -4.93 -14.12
N ASP A 145 21.82 -4.35 -15.29
CA ASP A 145 22.86 -3.34 -15.47
C ASP A 145 22.56 -2.07 -14.66
N LEU A 146 21.29 -1.64 -14.60
CA LEU A 146 20.86 -0.54 -13.76
C LEU A 146 21.03 -0.88 -12.27
N ALA A 147 20.62 -2.08 -11.85
CA ALA A 147 20.77 -2.52 -10.46
C ALA A 147 22.25 -2.58 -10.05
N ALA A 148 23.12 -3.14 -10.91
CA ALA A 148 24.56 -3.20 -10.69
C ALA A 148 25.18 -1.80 -10.60
N ARG A 149 24.74 -0.86 -11.45
CA ARG A 149 25.20 0.54 -11.44
C ARG A 149 24.84 1.28 -10.15
N LEU A 150 23.66 1.00 -9.58
CA LEU A 150 23.19 1.66 -8.35
C LEU A 150 23.68 0.97 -7.06
N ALA A 151 24.11 -0.30 -7.14
CA ALA A 151 24.51 -1.10 -5.97
C ALA A 151 25.57 -0.44 -5.08
N PRO A 152 26.67 0.18 -5.59
CA PRO A 152 27.66 0.84 -4.74
C PRO A 152 27.06 2.00 -3.92
N ALA A 153 26.17 2.78 -4.54
CA ALA A 153 25.49 3.90 -3.90
C ALA A 153 24.47 3.43 -2.85
N GLN A 154 23.74 2.33 -3.13
CA GLN A 154 22.85 1.69 -2.15
C GLN A 154 23.62 1.17 -0.93
N ALA A 155 24.77 0.51 -1.16
CA ALA A 155 25.65 0.04 -0.09
C ALA A 155 26.18 1.20 0.77
N ALA A 156 26.60 2.29 0.14
CA ALA A 156 27.05 3.49 0.85
C ALA A 156 25.93 4.12 1.70
N GLN A 157 24.71 4.27 1.17
CA GLN A 157 23.56 4.77 1.92
C GLN A 157 23.18 3.86 3.09
N ALA A 158 23.27 2.54 2.90
CA ALA A 158 22.99 1.57 3.96
C ALA A 158 24.03 1.67 5.09
N GLU A 159 25.33 1.78 4.75
CA GLU A 159 26.38 1.90 5.77
C GLU A 159 26.32 3.24 6.50
N GLU A 160 26.03 4.35 5.81
CA GLU A 160 25.86 5.66 6.44
C GLU A 160 24.70 5.66 7.46
N ARG A 161 23.57 5.05 7.10
CA ARG A 161 22.44 4.89 8.03
C ARG A 161 22.86 4.10 9.27
N LEU A 162 23.55 2.97 9.06
CA LEU A 162 24.00 2.13 10.16
C LEU A 162 25.09 2.83 11.00
N PHE A 163 25.96 3.62 10.39
CA PHE A 163 26.95 4.44 11.07
C PHE A 163 26.28 5.42 12.03
N ARG A 164 25.26 6.15 11.56
CA ARG A 164 24.47 7.06 12.39
C ARG A 164 23.74 6.34 13.52
N GLN A 165 23.10 5.21 13.23
CA GLN A 165 22.39 4.43 14.24
C GLN A 165 23.32 3.88 15.33
N ARG A 166 24.56 3.53 14.97
CA ARG A 166 25.57 3.03 15.91
C ARG A 166 26.34 4.16 16.61
N GLY A 167 26.20 5.41 16.15
CA GLY A 167 27.01 6.54 16.64
C GLY A 167 28.49 6.45 16.26
N GLY A 168 28.84 5.74 15.19
CA GLY A 168 30.24 5.62 14.77
C GLY A 168 30.57 4.43 13.87
N ARG A 169 31.89 4.25 13.66
CA ARG A 169 32.45 3.21 12.80
C ARG A 169 32.12 1.82 13.35
N ARG A 170 31.86 0.90 12.42
CA ARG A 170 31.63 -0.52 12.71
C ARG A 170 32.89 -1.12 13.35
N ARG A 171 32.71 -1.86 14.45
CA ARG A 171 33.81 -2.53 15.19
C ARG A 171 33.89 -4.05 14.96
N LYS A 172 32.84 -4.68 14.43
CA LYS A 172 32.74 -6.13 14.18
C LYS A 172 32.33 -6.41 12.74
N ALA A 173 32.69 -7.58 12.20
CA ALA A 173 32.25 -8.01 10.88
C ALA A 173 30.72 -8.04 10.76
N LYS A 174 30.21 -7.96 9.52
CA LYS A 174 28.77 -8.04 9.25
C LYS A 174 28.25 -9.41 9.72
N GLY A 175 27.29 -9.42 10.64
CA GLY A 175 26.58 -10.66 10.98
C GLY A 175 25.74 -11.16 9.80
N ALA A 176 25.49 -12.46 9.74
CA ALA A 176 24.62 -13.08 8.72
C ALA A 176 23.12 -12.88 9.02
N HIS A 177 22.77 -12.30 10.16
CA HIS A 177 21.39 -12.12 10.61
C HIS A 177 20.70 -10.92 9.96
N GLY A 178 19.39 -11.03 9.73
CA GLY A 178 18.55 -9.94 9.25
C GLY A 178 18.60 -9.73 7.73
N ARG A 179 18.37 -10.79 6.95
CA ARG A 179 18.20 -10.64 5.49
C ARG A 179 16.94 -9.79 5.23
N PRO A 180 17.07 -8.65 4.50
CA PRO A 180 15.91 -7.81 4.20
C PRO A 180 14.94 -8.56 3.27
N LEU A 181 13.65 -8.25 3.34
CA LEU A 181 12.63 -8.80 2.44
C LEU A 181 12.88 -8.51 0.95
N LEU A 182 13.60 -7.42 0.69
CA LEU A 182 13.92 -6.92 -0.63
C LEU A 182 15.44 -6.76 -0.71
N THR A 183 16.04 -7.41 -1.69
CA THR A 183 17.42 -7.15 -2.10
C THR A 183 17.55 -5.74 -2.67
N ASP A 184 18.78 -5.27 -2.83
CA ASP A 184 19.03 -3.96 -3.43
C ASP A 184 18.53 -3.90 -4.89
N ALA A 185 18.61 -5.01 -5.63
CA ALA A 185 18.04 -5.16 -6.97
C ALA A 185 16.50 -5.12 -6.96
N ASP A 186 15.84 -5.81 -6.02
CA ASP A 186 14.38 -5.78 -5.91
C ASP A 186 13.87 -4.36 -5.65
N ARG A 187 14.61 -3.57 -4.86
CA ARG A 187 14.30 -2.16 -4.61
C ARG A 187 14.40 -1.32 -5.88
N VAL A 188 15.34 -1.63 -6.79
CA VAL A 188 15.44 -0.99 -8.11
C VAL A 188 14.23 -1.36 -8.96
N LEU A 189 13.93 -2.65 -9.10
CA LEU A 189 12.77 -3.13 -9.85
C LEU A 189 11.46 -2.48 -9.40
N ILE A 190 11.16 -2.53 -8.10
CA ILE A 190 9.94 -1.94 -7.53
C ILE A 190 9.88 -0.42 -7.78
N THR A 191 11.01 0.26 -7.73
CA THR A 191 11.08 1.70 -7.98
C THR A 191 10.88 2.02 -9.45
N VAL A 192 11.42 1.23 -10.37
CA VAL A 192 11.19 1.38 -11.81
C VAL A 192 9.71 1.21 -12.12
N VAL A 193 9.08 0.12 -11.68
CA VAL A 193 7.65 -0.14 -11.87
C VAL A 193 6.80 0.99 -11.28
N TYR A 194 7.16 1.47 -10.08
CA TYR A 194 6.48 2.58 -9.44
C TYR A 194 6.60 3.88 -10.26
N LEU A 195 7.82 4.27 -10.67
CA LEU A 195 8.07 5.52 -11.41
C LEU A 195 7.51 5.51 -12.83
N ARG A 196 7.40 4.33 -13.45
CA ARG A 196 6.69 4.15 -14.72
C ARG A 196 5.17 4.23 -14.59
N GLN A 197 4.62 4.25 -13.38
CA GLN A 197 3.19 4.33 -13.06
C GLN A 197 2.38 3.07 -13.42
N VAL A 198 3.03 1.91 -13.53
CA VAL A 198 2.40 0.65 -13.97
C VAL A 198 1.22 0.25 -13.06
N CYS A 199 1.41 0.33 -11.75
CA CYS A 199 0.37 -0.03 -10.77
C CYS A 199 0.60 0.69 -9.43
N SER A 200 -0.47 0.92 -8.68
CA SER A 200 -0.38 1.69 -7.44
C SER A 200 0.50 1.02 -6.37
N GLN A 201 0.99 1.80 -5.40
CA GLN A 201 1.69 1.24 -4.23
C GLN A 201 0.87 0.16 -3.51
N LYS A 202 -0.46 0.29 -3.50
CA LYS A 202 -1.36 -0.71 -2.90
C LYS A 202 -1.23 -2.06 -3.62
N VAL A 203 -1.27 -2.05 -4.95
CA VAL A 203 -1.11 -3.26 -5.77
C VAL A 203 0.25 -3.91 -5.52
N LEU A 204 1.33 -3.11 -5.46
CA LEU A 204 2.66 -3.63 -5.11
C LEU A 204 2.72 -4.26 -3.71
N CYS A 205 2.06 -3.66 -2.71
CA CYS A 205 2.03 -4.20 -1.35
C CYS A 205 1.28 -5.54 -1.28
N GLU A 206 0.14 -5.62 -1.99
CA GLU A 206 -0.69 -6.81 -2.07
C GLU A 206 0.04 -7.94 -2.79
N LEU A 207 0.58 -7.66 -3.99
CA LEU A 207 1.31 -8.62 -4.81
C LEU A 207 2.56 -9.19 -4.11
N LEU A 208 3.31 -8.36 -3.39
CA LEU A 208 4.55 -8.78 -2.72
C LEU A 208 4.33 -9.28 -1.28
N ALA A 209 3.12 -9.12 -0.73
CA ALA A 209 2.83 -9.29 0.69
C ALA A 209 3.82 -8.51 1.59
N ILE A 210 4.11 -7.25 1.22
CA ILE A 210 5.03 -6.35 1.93
C ILE A 210 4.25 -5.12 2.40
N ASN A 211 4.56 -4.65 3.59
CA ASN A 211 3.87 -3.48 4.14
C ASN A 211 4.18 -2.19 3.35
N PRO A 212 3.27 -1.19 3.36
CA PRO A 212 3.44 0.03 2.59
C PRO A 212 4.64 0.87 3.00
N MET A 213 5.05 0.80 4.28
CA MET A 213 6.21 1.54 4.77
C MET A 213 7.51 1.04 4.12
N THR A 214 7.65 -0.28 3.94
CA THR A 214 8.83 -0.90 3.34
C THR A 214 8.93 -0.55 1.86
N ILE A 215 7.83 -0.66 1.11
CA ILE A 215 7.78 -0.24 -0.31
C ILE A 215 8.05 1.27 -0.43
N GLY A 216 7.42 2.10 0.40
CA GLY A 216 7.59 3.56 0.36
C GLY A 216 9.03 4.00 0.67
N GLN A 217 9.70 3.34 1.63
CA GLN A 217 11.10 3.60 1.93
C GLN A 217 12.02 3.17 0.79
N ALA A 218 11.80 2.00 0.19
CA ALA A 218 12.55 1.52 -0.96
C ALA A 218 12.45 2.50 -2.14
N VAL A 219 11.23 2.87 -2.53
CA VAL A 219 10.96 3.83 -3.61
C VAL A 219 11.63 5.17 -3.34
N ARG A 220 11.50 5.71 -2.12
CA ARG A 220 12.10 7.01 -1.76
C ARG A 220 13.63 6.99 -1.87
N GLN A 221 14.28 5.94 -1.34
CA GLN A 221 15.74 5.83 -1.33
C GLN A 221 16.29 5.64 -2.74
N THR A 222 15.72 4.70 -3.48
CA THR A 222 16.19 4.36 -4.83
C THR A 222 15.88 5.47 -5.84
N ARG A 223 14.74 6.17 -5.72
CA ARG A 223 14.43 7.33 -6.57
C ARG A 223 15.52 8.40 -6.48
N LYS A 224 16.00 8.71 -5.27
CA LYS A 224 17.11 9.66 -5.09
C LYS A 224 18.35 9.24 -5.87
N LEU A 225 18.65 7.94 -5.90
CA LEU A 225 19.77 7.40 -6.66
C LEU A 225 19.53 7.47 -8.17
N ILE A 226 18.34 7.11 -8.64
CA ILE A 226 17.94 7.26 -10.05
C ILE A 226 18.12 8.71 -10.52
N ASP A 227 17.65 9.69 -9.72
CA ASP A 227 17.78 11.11 -10.01
C ASP A 227 19.26 11.54 -10.04
N GLN A 228 20.06 11.11 -9.06
CA GLN A 228 21.51 11.41 -8.99
C GLN A 228 22.30 10.82 -10.16
N HIS A 229 21.94 9.63 -10.60
CA HIS A 229 22.56 8.95 -11.74
C HIS A 229 21.92 9.35 -13.10
N ARG A 230 20.99 10.32 -13.10
CA ARG A 230 20.32 10.87 -14.30
C ARG A 230 19.69 9.79 -15.18
N VAL A 231 19.10 8.76 -14.55
CA VAL A 231 18.41 7.69 -15.28
C VAL A 231 16.99 8.15 -15.61
N THR A 232 16.69 8.28 -16.90
CA THR A 232 15.36 8.67 -17.39
C THR A 232 14.45 7.46 -17.50
N LEU A 233 13.28 7.51 -16.86
CA LEU A 233 12.24 6.49 -16.95
C LEU A 233 10.98 7.08 -17.58
N THR A 234 10.53 6.50 -18.69
CA THR A 234 9.31 6.93 -19.38
C THR A 234 8.08 6.30 -18.72
N THR A 235 7.09 7.13 -18.39
CA THR A 235 5.80 6.66 -17.87
C THR A 235 5.07 5.84 -18.92
N THR A 236 4.35 4.80 -18.50
CA THR A 236 3.52 3.99 -19.38
C THR A 236 2.06 4.46 -19.36
N SER A 237 1.30 4.10 -20.39
CA SER A 237 -0.18 4.21 -20.40
C SER A 237 -0.84 3.09 -19.59
N LEU A 238 -0.10 2.02 -19.24
CA LEU A 238 -0.58 0.94 -18.38
C LEU A 238 -0.82 1.47 -16.96
N GLY A 239 -1.93 1.06 -16.35
CA GLY A 239 -2.31 1.50 -15.00
C GLY A 239 -3.24 0.49 -14.32
N PHE A 240 -2.66 -0.53 -13.70
CA PHE A 240 -3.44 -1.61 -13.09
C PHE A 240 -3.97 -1.21 -11.70
N ALA A 241 -5.28 -1.36 -11.53
CA ALA A 241 -5.98 -1.07 -10.27
C ALA A 241 -5.93 -2.26 -9.30
N THR A 242 -5.87 -3.49 -9.82
CA THR A 242 -5.81 -4.73 -9.04
C THR A 242 -4.63 -5.61 -9.45
N VAL A 243 -4.29 -6.58 -8.59
CA VAL A 243 -3.29 -7.62 -8.92
C VAL A 243 -3.79 -8.51 -10.07
N GLN A 244 -5.09 -8.77 -10.13
CA GLN A 244 -5.68 -9.62 -11.16
C GLN A 244 -5.56 -9.00 -12.55
N ASP A 245 -5.81 -7.69 -12.69
CA ASP A 245 -5.67 -7.00 -13.98
C ASP A 245 -4.24 -7.10 -14.52
N LEU A 246 -3.25 -6.99 -13.62
CA LEU A 246 -1.83 -7.13 -13.96
C LEU A 246 -1.52 -8.55 -14.43
N HIS A 247 -2.05 -9.58 -13.74
CA HIS A 247 -1.87 -10.98 -14.17
C HIS A 247 -2.52 -11.25 -15.52
N ASN A 248 -3.77 -10.83 -15.71
CA ASN A 248 -4.51 -11.03 -16.97
C ASN A 248 -3.79 -10.35 -18.14
N TYR A 249 -3.25 -9.14 -17.94
CA TYR A 249 -2.47 -8.45 -18.96
C TYR A 249 -1.18 -9.21 -19.34
N LEU A 250 -0.47 -9.75 -18.34
CA LEU A 250 0.76 -10.47 -18.61
C LEU A 250 0.51 -11.80 -19.33
N GLN A 251 -0.64 -12.44 -19.06
CA GLN A 251 -1.06 -13.68 -19.72
C GLN A 251 -1.56 -13.43 -21.15
N ASP A 252 -2.56 -12.55 -21.32
CA ASP A 252 -3.34 -12.48 -22.56
C ASP A 252 -3.33 -11.08 -23.21
N GLY A 253 -2.59 -10.13 -22.64
CA GLY A 253 -2.46 -8.77 -23.18
C GLY A 253 -3.68 -7.87 -22.95
N THR A 254 -4.73 -8.36 -22.29
CA THR A 254 -5.96 -7.60 -22.04
C THR A 254 -5.69 -6.42 -21.10
N THR A 255 -6.01 -5.20 -21.55
CA THR A 255 -6.01 -4.01 -20.70
C THR A 255 -7.45 -3.61 -20.40
N VAL A 256 -7.86 -3.70 -19.14
CA VAL A 256 -9.12 -3.07 -18.70
C VAL A 256 -8.81 -1.60 -18.46
N GLY A 257 -8.84 -0.82 -19.54
CA GLY A 257 -8.83 0.63 -19.44
C GLY A 257 -10.10 1.09 -18.72
N ARG A 258 -9.99 2.18 -17.95
CA ARG A 258 -11.18 2.91 -17.51
C ARG A 258 -11.98 3.29 -18.76
N PRO A 259 -13.30 2.99 -18.85
CA PRO A 259 -14.09 3.40 -20.00
C PRO A 259 -14.03 4.93 -20.17
N PRO A 260 -14.20 5.47 -21.39
CA PRO A 260 -14.29 6.92 -21.64
C PRO A 260 -15.63 7.48 -21.12
N LEU A 261 -15.86 7.35 -19.82
CA LEU A 261 -16.99 7.90 -19.07
C LEU A 261 -16.99 9.43 -18.96
N PRO A 262 -15.84 10.15 -18.96
CA PRO A 262 -15.87 11.61 -18.81
C PRO A 262 -16.64 12.33 -19.90
N GLU A 263 -16.63 11.83 -21.13
CA GLU A 263 -17.31 12.47 -22.28
C GLU A 263 -18.83 12.38 -22.14
N ALA A 264 -19.37 11.18 -21.88
CA ALA A 264 -20.80 10.99 -21.62
C ALA A 264 -21.27 11.76 -20.36
N LEU A 265 -20.47 11.78 -19.29
CA LEU A 265 -20.83 12.49 -18.06
C LEU A 265 -20.72 14.02 -18.19
N SER A 266 -20.05 14.52 -19.22
CA SER A 266 -19.96 15.96 -19.52
C SER A 266 -21.15 16.48 -20.34
N ASP A 267 -22.13 15.63 -20.65
CA ASP A 267 -23.29 15.98 -21.45
C ASP A 267 -24.08 17.17 -20.84
N PRO A 268 -24.53 18.14 -21.66
CA PRO A 268 -25.29 19.29 -21.19
C PRO A 268 -26.59 18.94 -20.45
N ALA A 269 -27.27 17.83 -20.80
CA ALA A 269 -28.47 17.37 -20.13
C ALA A 269 -28.19 16.97 -18.67
N LEU A 270 -27.00 16.42 -18.41
CA LEU A 270 -26.56 16.06 -17.06
C LEU A 270 -26.02 17.30 -16.33
N THR A 271 -25.07 18.01 -16.94
CA THR A 271 -24.33 19.09 -16.28
C THR A 271 -25.15 20.38 -16.13
N GLY A 272 -26.20 20.56 -16.93
CA GLY A 272 -27.02 21.77 -16.97
C GLY A 272 -26.33 22.97 -17.63
N MET A 273 -25.21 22.76 -18.32
CA MET A 273 -24.43 23.81 -18.98
C MET A 273 -23.83 23.30 -20.29
N SER A 274 -23.47 24.19 -21.21
CA SER A 274 -22.82 23.77 -22.45
C SER A 274 -21.43 23.18 -22.18
N HIS A 275 -20.91 22.35 -23.09
CA HIS A 275 -19.52 21.87 -23.01
C HIS A 275 -18.51 23.02 -22.94
N HIS A 276 -18.80 24.14 -23.61
CA HIS A 276 -17.95 25.33 -23.56
C HIS A 276 -17.94 25.97 -22.17
N ASP A 277 -19.11 26.14 -21.54
CA ASP A 277 -19.22 26.73 -20.20
C ASP A 277 -18.59 25.81 -19.14
N LEU A 278 -18.75 24.49 -19.29
CA LEU A 278 -18.10 23.51 -18.44
C LEU A 278 -16.57 23.60 -18.57
N GLN A 279 -16.05 23.76 -19.79
CA GLN A 279 -14.62 23.93 -20.01
C GLN A 279 -14.09 25.24 -19.39
N GLN A 280 -14.82 26.35 -19.57
CA GLN A 280 -14.50 27.62 -18.91
C GLN A 280 -14.51 27.50 -17.38
N LEU A 281 -15.49 26.78 -16.82
CA LEU A 281 -15.58 26.51 -15.39
C LEU A 281 -14.35 25.73 -14.90
N ILE A 282 -13.96 24.68 -15.63
CA ILE A 282 -12.78 23.86 -15.30
C ILE A 282 -11.51 24.73 -15.31
N GLU A 283 -11.32 25.56 -16.34
CA GLU A 283 -10.16 26.45 -16.45
C GLU A 283 -10.13 27.50 -15.34
N ARG A 284 -11.27 28.12 -15.04
CA ARG A 284 -11.40 29.11 -13.95
C ARG A 284 -11.09 28.51 -12.59
N LEU A 285 -11.47 27.26 -12.34
CA LEU A 285 -11.25 26.58 -11.07
C LEU A 285 -9.90 25.85 -10.97
N ALA A 286 -9.18 25.65 -12.08
CA ALA A 286 -7.94 24.87 -12.10
C ALA A 286 -6.88 25.40 -11.12
N LEU A 287 -6.61 26.71 -11.15
CA LEU A 287 -5.61 27.35 -10.27
C LEU A 287 -6.06 27.37 -8.79
N PRO A 288 -7.28 27.84 -8.44
CA PRO A 288 -7.78 27.76 -7.06
C PRO A 288 -7.79 26.33 -6.50
N HIS A 289 -8.19 25.34 -7.30
CA HIS A 289 -8.22 23.94 -6.90
C HIS A 289 -6.81 23.39 -6.66
N ALA A 290 -5.85 23.68 -7.53
CA ALA A 290 -4.46 23.32 -7.33
C ALA A 290 -3.88 23.93 -6.03
N ALA A 291 -4.26 25.17 -5.70
CA ALA A 291 -3.87 25.84 -4.47
C ALA A 291 -4.47 25.17 -3.21
N VAL A 292 -5.75 24.79 -3.22
CA VAL A 292 -6.39 24.06 -2.12
C VAL A 292 -5.73 22.71 -1.88
N ILE A 293 -5.49 21.94 -2.96
CA ILE A 293 -4.80 20.65 -2.89
C ILE A 293 -3.40 20.84 -2.28
N GLU A 294 -2.66 21.86 -2.73
CA GLU A 294 -1.31 22.09 -2.23
C GLU A 294 -1.29 22.55 -0.78
N LYS A 295 -2.20 23.45 -0.38
CA LYS A 295 -2.36 23.85 1.02
C LYS A 295 -2.61 22.64 1.93
N ARG A 296 -3.51 21.74 1.53
CA ARG A 296 -3.79 20.51 2.27
C ARG A 296 -2.55 19.62 2.37
N ARG A 297 -1.84 19.41 1.26
CA ARG A 297 -0.62 18.60 1.24
C ARG A 297 0.50 19.25 2.06
N HIS A 298 0.62 20.57 2.06
CA HIS A 298 1.57 21.30 2.89
C HIS A 298 1.29 21.05 4.37
N HIS A 299 0.05 21.16 4.81
CA HIS A 299 -0.34 20.86 6.20
C HIS A 299 -0.05 19.39 6.57
N GLN A 300 -0.38 18.44 5.68
CA GLN A 300 -0.08 17.02 5.92
C GLN A 300 1.42 16.71 5.96
N ARG A 301 2.23 17.44 5.18
CA ARG A 301 3.69 17.30 5.18
C ARG A 301 4.36 18.04 6.34
N GLY A 302 3.70 19.02 6.95
CA GLY A 302 4.28 19.88 7.98
C GLY A 302 5.28 20.91 7.43
N GLY A 303 5.19 21.26 6.15
CA GLY A 303 6.10 22.22 5.51
C GLY A 303 6.13 22.18 3.99
N ASP A 304 7.02 23.00 3.43
CA ASP A 304 7.23 23.17 2.00
C ASP A 304 7.70 21.90 1.29
N ARG A 305 7.48 21.88 -0.03
CA ARG A 305 7.96 20.79 -0.89
C ARG A 305 9.48 20.81 -0.93
N THR A 306 10.11 19.75 -0.44
CA THR A 306 11.54 19.54 -0.71
C THR A 306 11.76 19.09 -2.16
N PRO A 307 12.75 19.64 -2.88
CA PRO A 307 13.09 19.18 -4.24
C PRO A 307 13.27 17.66 -4.29
N GLY A 308 12.64 17.00 -5.26
CA GLY A 308 12.68 15.54 -5.42
C GLY A 308 11.64 14.75 -4.60
N THR A 309 10.88 15.38 -3.69
CA THR A 309 9.78 14.70 -2.99
C THR A 309 8.50 14.64 -3.83
N ARG A 310 8.08 13.40 -4.14
CA ARG A 310 6.76 13.01 -4.68
C ARG A 310 6.14 14.04 -5.64
N ARG A 311 6.72 14.22 -6.83
CA ARG A 311 5.89 14.50 -8.02
C ARG A 311 4.86 13.38 -8.06
N GLY A 312 3.56 13.69 -8.07
CA GLY A 312 2.49 12.70 -7.97
C GLY A 312 2.68 11.61 -9.02
N VAL A 313 3.28 10.48 -8.62
CA VAL A 313 3.72 9.43 -9.53
C VAL A 313 2.53 8.60 -10.01
N PHE A 314 1.38 8.70 -9.36
CA PHE A 314 0.15 8.12 -9.88
C PHE A 314 -0.80 9.26 -10.21
N LYS A 315 -1.46 9.16 -11.37
CA LYS A 315 -2.62 9.96 -11.69
C LYS A 315 -3.57 9.91 -10.49
N GLN A 316 -4.15 11.05 -10.14
CA GLN A 316 -5.19 11.06 -9.11
C GLN A 316 -6.27 10.03 -9.51
N LYS A 317 -6.80 9.27 -8.54
CA LYS A 317 -7.89 8.30 -8.81
C LYS A 317 -9.07 8.95 -9.55
N LEU A 318 -9.23 10.25 -9.34
CA LEU A 318 -10.13 11.13 -10.06
C LEU A 318 -9.31 12.38 -10.42
N PRO A 319 -8.98 12.63 -11.70
CA PRO A 319 -8.33 13.85 -12.18
C PRO A 319 -9.05 15.13 -11.74
N ASP A 320 -8.35 16.26 -11.72
CA ASP A 320 -8.91 17.53 -11.26
C ASP A 320 -10.16 17.95 -12.05
N THR A 321 -10.15 17.80 -13.38
CA THR A 321 -11.30 17.99 -14.27
C THR A 321 -12.50 17.16 -13.83
N GLU A 322 -12.29 15.87 -13.57
CA GLU A 322 -13.36 14.96 -13.20
C GLU A 322 -13.85 15.16 -11.76
N ARG A 323 -13.01 15.70 -10.88
CA ARG A 323 -13.42 16.14 -9.54
C ARG A 323 -14.39 17.30 -9.62
N ILE A 324 -14.14 18.25 -10.52
CA ILE A 324 -15.04 19.36 -10.81
C ILE A 324 -16.35 18.81 -11.38
N LEU A 325 -16.28 17.96 -12.41
CA LEU A 325 -17.45 17.34 -13.02
C LEU A 325 -18.29 16.55 -12.00
N ALA A 326 -17.68 15.68 -11.20
CA ALA A 326 -18.38 14.91 -10.16
C ALA A 326 -19.06 15.82 -9.13
N THR A 327 -18.48 16.98 -8.84
CA THR A 327 -19.06 17.97 -7.92
C THR A 327 -20.23 18.71 -8.54
N VAL A 328 -20.13 19.10 -9.83
CA VAL A 328 -21.24 19.67 -10.60
C VAL A 328 -22.41 18.69 -10.64
N LEU A 329 -22.18 17.43 -11.01
CA LEU A 329 -23.23 16.40 -11.05
C LEU A 329 -23.85 16.13 -9.66
N HIS A 330 -23.06 16.25 -8.59
CA HIS A 330 -23.58 16.17 -7.22
C HIS A 330 -24.48 17.37 -6.88
N GLN A 331 -24.10 18.60 -7.24
CA GLN A 331 -24.91 19.80 -7.02
C GLN A 331 -26.18 19.84 -7.88
N ARG A 332 -26.13 19.25 -9.10
CA ARG A 332 -27.33 18.96 -9.92
C ARG A 332 -28.30 17.99 -9.24
N ARG A 333 -27.92 17.30 -8.15
CA ARG A 333 -28.76 16.34 -7.40
C ARG A 333 -29.30 15.17 -8.23
N LEU A 334 -28.59 14.81 -9.30
CA LEU A 334 -28.98 13.75 -10.25
C LEU A 334 -29.05 12.36 -9.62
N CYS A 335 -28.14 12.04 -8.69
CA CYS A 335 -28.04 10.71 -8.12
C CYS A 335 -27.29 10.72 -6.77
N THR A 336 -27.19 9.55 -6.13
CA THR A 336 -26.45 9.39 -4.87
C THR A 336 -24.94 9.39 -5.09
N ARG A 337 -24.16 9.57 -4.01
CA ARG A 337 -22.69 9.50 -4.08
C ARG A 337 -22.20 8.10 -4.47
N GLU A 338 -22.96 7.08 -4.13
CA GLU A 338 -22.75 5.69 -4.52
C GLU A 338 -22.88 5.52 -6.03
N VAL A 339 -23.92 6.10 -6.64
CA VAL A 339 -24.11 6.07 -8.11
C VAL A 339 -23.03 6.87 -8.84
N LEU A 340 -22.63 8.04 -8.32
CA LEU A 340 -21.48 8.78 -8.88
C LEU A 340 -20.17 7.98 -8.74
N ALA A 341 -19.97 7.30 -7.62
CA ALA A 341 -18.79 6.47 -7.41
C ALA A 341 -18.72 5.34 -8.44
N GLU A 342 -19.85 4.69 -8.72
CA GLU A 342 -19.98 3.70 -9.78
C GLU A 342 -19.70 4.31 -11.17
N ALA A 343 -20.34 5.43 -11.50
CA ALA A 343 -20.20 6.11 -12.79
C ALA A 343 -18.76 6.55 -13.08
N PHE A 344 -18.03 7.04 -12.07
CA PHE A 344 -16.62 7.38 -12.22
C PHE A 344 -15.67 6.19 -11.99
N SER A 345 -16.17 5.00 -11.65
CA SER A 345 -15.38 3.83 -11.29
C SER A 345 -14.38 4.10 -10.16
N VAL A 346 -14.80 4.86 -9.14
CA VAL A 346 -14.01 5.21 -7.96
C VAL A 346 -14.77 4.89 -6.66
N SER A 347 -14.11 4.94 -5.51
CA SER A 347 -14.81 4.73 -4.24
C SER A 347 -15.70 5.92 -3.86
N ARG A 348 -16.78 5.68 -3.10
CA ARG A 348 -17.62 6.72 -2.49
C ARG A 348 -16.81 7.77 -1.71
N GLY A 349 -15.76 7.34 -1.01
CA GLY A 349 -14.86 8.23 -0.30
C GLY A 349 -14.08 9.17 -1.24
N THR A 350 -13.74 8.71 -2.45
CA THR A 350 -13.11 9.55 -3.48
C THR A 350 -14.05 10.67 -3.92
N ILE A 351 -15.31 10.35 -4.21
CA ILE A 351 -16.36 11.33 -4.56
C ILE A 351 -16.59 12.32 -3.42
N SER A 352 -16.72 11.82 -2.19
CA SER A 352 -16.93 12.67 -1.01
C SER A 352 -15.79 13.66 -0.80
N ASN A 353 -14.54 13.23 -1.01
CA ASN A 353 -13.38 14.11 -0.95
C ASN A 353 -13.36 15.13 -2.10
N ALA A 354 -13.76 14.73 -3.31
CA ALA A 354 -13.85 15.65 -4.44
C ALA A 354 -14.85 16.78 -4.16
N ILE A 355 -16.04 16.43 -3.68
CA ILE A 355 -17.09 17.41 -3.30
C ILE A 355 -16.57 18.36 -2.21
N ALA A 356 -15.94 17.82 -1.16
CA ALA A 356 -15.41 18.64 -0.07
C ALA A 356 -14.27 19.59 -0.51
N GLU A 357 -13.54 19.24 -1.57
CA GLU A 357 -12.46 20.06 -2.13
C GLU A 357 -12.98 21.13 -3.09
N VAL A 358 -13.99 20.82 -3.92
CA VAL A 358 -14.45 21.69 -5.01
C VAL A 358 -15.67 22.54 -4.63
N ALA A 359 -16.60 22.04 -3.83
CA ALA A 359 -17.82 22.80 -3.51
C ALA A 359 -17.52 24.20 -2.91
N PRO A 360 -16.57 24.36 -1.96
CA PRO A 360 -16.23 25.70 -1.46
C PRO A 360 -15.63 26.62 -2.53
N LEU A 361 -15.01 26.06 -3.58
CA LEU A 361 -14.46 26.86 -4.68
C LEU A 361 -15.56 27.40 -5.59
N LEU A 362 -16.60 26.61 -5.82
CA LEU A 362 -17.81 27.04 -6.54
C LEU A 362 -18.51 28.16 -5.76
N ASP A 363 -18.68 27.98 -4.45
CA ASP A 363 -19.29 28.98 -3.57
C ASP A 363 -18.49 30.29 -3.57
N ASN A 364 -17.17 30.21 -3.40
CA ASN A 364 -16.29 31.39 -3.41
C ASN A 364 -16.26 32.10 -4.78
N ALA A 365 -16.47 31.35 -5.86
CA ALA A 365 -16.55 31.89 -7.21
C ALA A 365 -17.96 32.44 -7.55
N ALA A 366 -18.90 32.36 -6.60
CA ALA A 366 -20.32 32.69 -6.78
C ALA A 366 -20.96 31.93 -7.95
N ILE A 367 -20.59 30.66 -8.13
CA ILE A 367 -21.10 29.79 -9.20
C ILE A 367 -22.20 28.91 -8.61
N THR A 368 -23.44 29.14 -9.02
CA THR A 368 -24.59 28.34 -8.63
C THR A 368 -24.89 27.30 -9.70
N ILE A 369 -24.96 26.04 -9.30
CA ILE A 369 -25.39 24.93 -10.16
C ILE A 369 -26.85 24.62 -9.82
N GLU A 370 -27.75 24.86 -10.76
CA GLU A 370 -29.18 24.60 -10.57
C GLU A 370 -29.44 23.11 -10.33
N PRO A 371 -30.37 22.69 -9.46
CA PRO A 371 -30.76 21.29 -9.36
C PRO A 371 -31.45 20.79 -10.64
N ALA A 372 -31.29 19.50 -10.94
CA ALA A 372 -32.02 18.83 -12.01
C ALA A 372 -33.36 18.30 -11.48
N ASP A 373 -34.38 18.30 -12.34
CA ASP A 373 -35.68 17.69 -12.04
C ASP A 373 -35.63 16.15 -12.16
N THR A 374 -34.67 15.64 -12.93
CA THR A 374 -34.49 14.20 -13.19
C THR A 374 -33.52 13.57 -12.19
N ARG A 375 -33.84 12.35 -11.74
CA ARG A 375 -32.99 11.55 -10.86
C ARG A 375 -32.75 10.14 -11.40
N PHE A 376 -31.50 9.70 -11.33
CA PHE A 376 -31.05 8.38 -11.75
C PHE A 376 -30.72 7.48 -10.55
N ARG A 377 -31.13 6.21 -10.63
CA ARG A 377 -30.89 5.21 -9.58
C ARG A 377 -29.64 4.38 -9.81
N THR A 378 -29.15 4.29 -11.05
CA THR A 378 -27.96 3.54 -11.43
C THR A 378 -27.06 4.39 -12.32
N ALA A 379 -25.77 4.05 -12.36
CA ALA A 379 -24.83 4.73 -13.27
C ALA A 379 -25.18 4.46 -14.73
N THR A 380 -25.60 3.24 -15.03
CA THR A 380 -25.97 2.80 -16.38
C THR A 380 -27.13 3.62 -16.95
N ASP A 381 -28.20 3.84 -16.17
CA ASP A 381 -29.36 4.63 -16.63
C ASP A 381 -28.98 6.09 -16.91
N MET A 382 -28.13 6.66 -16.05
CA MET A 382 -27.63 8.02 -16.19
C MET A 382 -26.82 8.19 -17.48
N ILE A 383 -25.92 7.24 -17.76
CA ILE A 383 -25.09 7.26 -18.97
C ILE A 383 -25.93 6.96 -20.22
N ALA A 384 -26.92 6.07 -20.15
CA ALA A 384 -27.79 5.78 -21.28
C ALA A 384 -28.64 7.01 -21.69
N SER A 385 -29.00 7.87 -20.74
CA SER A 385 -29.83 9.06 -21.00
C SER A 385 -29.17 10.10 -21.92
N THR A 386 -27.84 10.11 -22.02
CA THR A 386 -27.09 11.04 -22.87
C THR A 386 -27.05 10.58 -24.33
N THR A 387 -27.15 9.28 -24.58
CA THR A 387 -27.08 8.69 -25.93
C THR A 387 -28.41 8.82 -26.69
N SER A 388 -29.53 8.99 -25.99
CA SER A 388 -30.87 9.08 -26.60
C SER A 388 -31.26 10.50 -27.06
N GLY A 389 -30.46 11.53 -26.73
CA GLY A 389 -30.76 12.93 -27.05
C GLY A 389 -30.26 13.42 -28.41
N SER A 390 -29.42 12.64 -29.11
CA SER A 390 -28.75 13.05 -30.35
C SER A 390 -29.49 12.73 -31.66
N GLU A 391 -30.72 12.18 -31.61
CA GLU A 391 -31.47 11.77 -32.82
C GLU A 391 -32.65 12.70 -33.23
N THR A 392 -32.85 13.86 -32.60
CA THR A 392 -33.97 14.77 -32.96
C THR A 392 -33.51 16.13 -33.48
N THR A 393 -32.88 16.16 -34.66
CA THR A 393 -32.94 17.35 -35.54
C THR A 393 -32.57 16.98 -36.97
N GLY A 394 -33.56 16.91 -37.87
CA GLY A 394 -33.31 16.84 -39.31
C GLY A 394 -34.25 15.94 -40.11
N ALA A 395 -35.53 16.29 -40.20
CA ALA A 395 -36.38 15.89 -41.33
C ALA A 395 -37.43 16.98 -41.55
N ASP A 396 -37.00 18.08 -42.16
CA ASP A 396 -37.89 19.07 -42.76
C ASP A 396 -38.31 18.53 -44.13
N GLN A 397 -39.62 18.37 -44.31
CA GLN A 397 -40.26 17.77 -45.48
C GLN A 397 -40.84 18.92 -46.33
N PRO A 398 -40.50 19.07 -47.62
CA PRO A 398 -41.04 20.17 -48.40
C PRO A 398 -42.48 19.85 -48.85
N PRO A 399 -43.39 20.84 -48.94
CA PRO A 399 -44.71 20.63 -49.50
C PRO A 399 -44.64 20.58 -51.04
N CYS A 400 -45.65 19.90 -51.61
CA CYS A 400 -45.82 19.51 -53.00
C CYS A 400 -45.58 20.58 -54.07
#